data_AF-A0A3D1PDH0-F1
#
_entry.id   AF-A0A3D1PDH0-F1
#
_cell.length_a   1.000
_cell.length_b   1.000
_cell.length_c   1.000
_cell.angle_alpha   90.00
_cell.angle_beta   90.00
_cell.angle_gamma   90.00
#
_symmetry.space_group_name_H-M   'P 1'
#
loop_
_entity.id
_entity.type
_entity.pdbx_description
1 polymer ?
#
loop_
_entity_poly.entity_id
_entity_poly.type
_entity_poly.pdbx_seq_one_letter_code
_entity_poly.pdbx_strand_id
1 'polypeptide(L)'
;EQHCSFCAFRRDASEDGSYWLESGQILEKVSGAVRIGATEICIQGGLNPEAKLNGKSLSYYLRLVESIKEKFPGIHLHAFSPQEVQFIARIDNLSYAETIAALRDAGVGSMPGTAAEILDDRVRRVICPEKIDTATWLEIVSTAHQLGVPTTSTMLSGHIETHQQQMQHLEELRSLQKIAEERQYPARITEFILLPFVGQEAPKPLRSRVGRDQPILADALLLTAVARIFLGRCIPNHQPSWVKLGLNGAKEALK
;
A
#
# COMPACT_ATOMS: atom_id res chain seq x y z
N GLU A 1 5.69 9.53 -12.30
CA GLU A 1 5.05 8.63 -11.31
C GLU A 1 5.86 7.38 -11.00
N GLN A 2 7.05 7.22 -11.61
CA GLN A 2 7.93 6.07 -11.42
C GLN A 2 9.24 6.45 -10.69
N HIS A 3 9.41 7.71 -10.29
CA HIS A 3 10.64 8.23 -9.69
C HIS A 3 10.45 8.64 -8.23
N CYS A 4 9.87 7.76 -7.41
CA CYS A 4 9.79 7.98 -5.97
C CYS A 4 11.19 8.05 -5.35
N SER A 5 11.51 9.15 -4.68
CA SER A 5 12.87 9.40 -4.16
C SER A 5 13.23 8.59 -2.91
N PHE A 6 12.38 7.63 -2.52
CA PHE A 6 12.62 6.67 -1.42
C PHE A 6 12.50 5.20 -1.81
N CYS A 7 12.13 4.86 -3.05
CA CYS A 7 11.89 3.47 -3.44
C CYS A 7 13.18 2.80 -3.93
N ALA A 8 13.67 1.80 -3.20
CA ALA A 8 14.86 1.01 -3.59
C ALA A 8 14.63 0.19 -4.88
N PHE A 9 13.38 -0.12 -5.22
CA PHE A 9 12.99 -0.89 -6.41
C PHE A 9 12.83 -0.04 -7.68
N ARG A 10 13.05 1.28 -7.61
CA ARG A 10 12.99 2.15 -8.80
C ARG A 10 14.06 1.73 -9.80
N ARG A 11 13.64 1.26 -10.97
CA ARG A 11 14.49 0.99 -12.13
C ARG A 11 13.79 1.40 -13.41
N ASP A 12 14.49 2.09 -14.31
CA ASP A 12 14.05 2.27 -15.68
C ASP A 12 14.22 0.95 -16.44
N ALA A 13 13.46 0.73 -17.54
CA ALA A 13 13.46 -0.57 -18.22
C ALA A 13 14.84 -1.03 -18.70
N SER A 14 15.71 -0.08 -19.06
CA SER A 14 17.10 -0.33 -19.50
C SER A 14 18.13 -0.39 -18.37
N GLU A 15 17.73 -0.16 -17.11
CA GLU A 15 18.65 -0.23 -15.96
C GLU A 15 18.86 -1.67 -15.50
N ASP A 16 20.08 -1.97 -15.05
CA ASP A 16 20.42 -3.27 -14.50
C ASP A 16 19.57 -3.60 -13.25
N GLY A 17 19.10 -4.84 -13.20
CA GLY A 17 18.15 -5.33 -12.19
C GLY A 17 16.68 -5.01 -12.46
N SER A 18 16.32 -4.44 -13.63
CA SER A 18 14.93 -4.42 -14.09
C SER A 18 14.45 -5.85 -14.40
N TYR A 19 13.19 -6.16 -14.11
CA TYR A 19 12.61 -7.48 -14.41
C TYR A 19 11.12 -7.38 -14.65
N TRP A 20 10.60 -8.37 -15.38
CA TRP A 20 9.19 -8.58 -15.63
C TRP A 20 8.86 -10.05 -15.35
N LEU A 21 7.90 -10.30 -14.46
CA LEU A 21 7.49 -11.67 -14.16
C LEU A 21 6.40 -12.10 -15.13
N GLU A 22 6.66 -13.17 -15.88
CA GLU A 22 5.64 -13.81 -16.71
C GLU A 22 4.63 -14.57 -15.84
N SER A 23 3.43 -14.79 -16.37
CA SER A 23 2.35 -15.49 -15.65
C SER A 23 2.79 -16.84 -15.08
N GLY A 24 3.63 -17.61 -15.79
CA GLY A 24 4.16 -18.87 -15.30
C GLY A 24 5.00 -18.73 -14.03
N GLN A 25 5.87 -17.73 -13.96
CA GLN A 25 6.72 -17.44 -12.81
C GLN A 25 5.89 -16.96 -11.61
N ILE A 26 4.85 -16.15 -11.87
CA ILE A 26 3.92 -15.70 -10.83
C ILE A 26 3.17 -16.90 -10.25
N LEU A 27 2.63 -17.78 -11.09
CA LEU A 27 1.92 -18.98 -10.64
C LEU A 27 2.82 -19.96 -9.88
N GLU A 28 4.09 -20.05 -10.26
CA GLU A 28 5.07 -20.86 -9.51
C GLU A 28 5.31 -20.29 -8.11
N LYS A 29 5.48 -18.96 -7.99
CA LYS A 29 5.61 -18.29 -6.68
C LYS A 29 4.38 -18.50 -5.81
N VAL A 30 3.18 -18.32 -6.36
CA VAL A 30 1.92 -18.57 -5.65
C VAL A 30 1.82 -20.05 -5.24
N SER A 31 2.18 -20.98 -6.13
CA SER A 31 2.22 -22.41 -5.80
C SER A 31 3.18 -22.71 -4.64
N GLY A 32 4.35 -22.07 -4.62
CA GLY A 32 5.30 -22.14 -3.51
C GLY A 32 4.68 -21.68 -2.18
N ALA A 33 4.03 -20.53 -2.18
CA ALA A 33 3.38 -19.96 -1.00
C ALA A 33 2.23 -20.86 -0.50
N VAL A 34 1.39 -21.37 -1.40
CA VAL A 34 0.29 -22.28 -1.05
C VAL A 34 0.81 -23.58 -0.44
N ARG A 35 1.92 -24.14 -0.95
CA ARG A 35 2.54 -25.35 -0.40
C ARG A 35 3.00 -25.20 1.05
N ILE A 36 3.36 -23.99 1.48
CA ILE A 36 3.73 -23.70 2.87
C ILE A 36 2.56 -23.17 3.71
N GLY A 37 1.33 -23.24 3.20
CA GLY A 37 0.11 -22.91 3.94
C GLY A 37 -0.32 -21.45 3.87
N ALA A 38 0.18 -20.66 2.90
CA ALA A 38 -0.30 -19.29 2.72
C ALA A 38 -1.79 -19.28 2.31
N THR A 39 -2.58 -18.43 2.98
CA THR A 39 -4.01 -18.20 2.69
C THR A 39 -4.26 -16.89 1.94
N GLU A 40 -3.23 -16.05 1.84
CA GLU A 40 -3.27 -14.74 1.20
C GLU A 40 -2.00 -14.52 0.37
N ILE A 41 -2.16 -13.88 -0.79
CA ILE A 41 -1.06 -13.36 -1.59
C ILE A 41 -1.20 -11.84 -1.69
N CYS A 42 -0.15 -11.14 -1.27
CA CYS A 42 -0.03 -9.70 -1.45
C CYS A 42 0.61 -9.40 -2.81
N ILE A 43 -0.08 -8.64 -3.67
CA ILE A 43 0.38 -8.30 -5.02
C ILE A 43 0.59 -6.80 -5.12
N GLN A 44 1.82 -6.39 -5.39
CA GLN A 44 2.20 -5.01 -5.68
C GLN A 44 3.28 -5.00 -6.76
N GLY A 45 3.22 -4.03 -7.67
CA GLY A 45 4.17 -3.91 -8.76
C GLY A 45 4.59 -2.47 -9.06
N GLY A 46 5.48 -2.34 -10.04
CA GLY A 46 5.78 -1.04 -10.64
C GLY A 46 4.68 -0.60 -11.60
N LEU A 47 4.57 0.72 -11.81
CA LEU A 47 3.58 1.32 -12.71
C LEU A 47 4.03 1.26 -14.17
N ASN A 48 4.04 0.08 -14.79
CA ASN A 48 4.54 -0.11 -16.15
C ASN A 48 3.48 0.21 -17.23
N PRO A 49 3.68 1.19 -18.14
CA PRO A 49 2.77 1.49 -19.24
C PRO A 49 2.64 0.37 -20.28
N GLU A 50 3.62 -0.53 -20.35
CA GLU A 50 3.61 -1.70 -21.24
C GLU A 50 2.81 -2.88 -20.64
N ALA A 51 2.34 -2.75 -19.39
CA ALA A 51 1.46 -3.73 -18.74
C ALA A 51 0.05 -3.70 -19.37
N LYS A 52 -0.07 -4.14 -20.63
CA LYS A 52 -1.31 -4.07 -21.42
C LYS A 52 -1.63 -5.41 -22.05
N LEU A 53 -2.92 -5.72 -22.11
CA LEU A 53 -3.48 -6.82 -22.88
C LEU A 53 -4.56 -6.26 -23.80
N ASN A 54 -4.50 -6.57 -25.09
CA ASN A 54 -5.40 -6.01 -26.11
C ASN A 54 -5.46 -4.47 -26.09
N GLY A 55 -4.32 -3.83 -25.84
CA GLY A 55 -4.20 -2.37 -25.79
C GLY A 55 -4.70 -1.70 -24.49
N LYS A 56 -5.21 -2.46 -23.52
CA LYS A 56 -5.76 -1.96 -22.26
C LYS A 56 -4.93 -2.40 -21.05
N SER A 57 -4.70 -1.47 -20.12
CA SER A 57 -3.98 -1.69 -18.87
C SER A 57 -4.79 -2.61 -17.94
N LEU A 58 -6.05 -2.30 -17.70
CA LEU A 58 -6.94 -3.06 -16.83
C LEU A 58 -7.02 -4.54 -17.26
N SER A 59 -7.12 -4.81 -18.56
CA SER A 59 -7.17 -6.19 -19.08
C SER A 59 -5.95 -7.03 -18.69
N TYR A 60 -4.76 -6.43 -18.60
CA TYR A 60 -3.57 -7.15 -18.13
C TYR A 60 -3.70 -7.54 -16.65
N TYR A 61 -4.12 -6.60 -15.80
CA TYR A 61 -4.29 -6.85 -14.36
C TYR A 61 -5.43 -7.82 -14.07
N LEU A 62 -6.53 -7.75 -14.82
CA LEU A 62 -7.62 -8.75 -14.72
C LEU A 62 -7.10 -10.14 -15.08
N ARG A 63 -6.38 -10.29 -16.20
CA ARG A 63 -5.84 -11.59 -16.60
C ARG A 63 -4.87 -12.16 -15.56
N LEU A 64 -4.07 -11.31 -14.92
CA LEU A 64 -3.19 -11.70 -13.81
C LEU A 64 -3.99 -12.28 -12.64
N VAL A 65 -5.02 -11.56 -12.17
CA VAL A 65 -5.90 -11.97 -11.07
C VAL A 65 -6.62 -13.27 -11.42
N GLU A 66 -7.27 -13.33 -12.59
CA GLU A 66 -8.01 -14.49 -13.08
C GLU A 66 -7.10 -15.72 -13.17
N SER A 67 -5.89 -15.59 -13.73
CA SER A 67 -4.95 -16.72 -13.85
C SER A 67 -4.60 -17.31 -12.48
N ILE A 68 -4.45 -16.47 -11.45
CA ILE A 68 -4.20 -16.93 -10.08
C ILE A 68 -5.45 -17.61 -9.51
N LYS A 69 -6.64 -17.01 -9.68
CA LYS A 69 -7.89 -17.56 -9.13
C LYS A 69 -8.36 -18.83 -9.83
N GLU A 70 -8.09 -18.98 -11.13
CA GLU A 70 -8.31 -20.22 -11.90
C GLU A 70 -7.55 -21.40 -11.27
N LYS A 71 -6.29 -21.19 -10.86
CA LYS A 71 -5.44 -22.24 -10.30
C LYS A 71 -5.56 -22.39 -8.78
N PHE A 72 -5.87 -21.31 -8.06
CA PHE A 72 -5.91 -21.24 -6.61
C PHE A 72 -7.18 -20.51 -6.13
N PRO A 73 -8.39 -21.05 -6.36
CA PRO A 73 -9.65 -20.32 -6.13
C PRO A 73 -9.84 -19.86 -4.67
N GLY A 74 -9.34 -20.65 -3.71
CA GLY A 74 -9.44 -20.36 -2.27
C GLY A 74 -8.44 -19.32 -1.74
N ILE A 75 -7.48 -18.84 -2.55
CA ILE A 75 -6.50 -17.86 -2.08
C ILE A 75 -7.12 -16.46 -2.02
N HIS A 76 -6.87 -15.74 -0.92
CA HIS A 76 -7.20 -14.32 -0.83
C HIS A 76 -6.15 -13.50 -1.59
N LEU A 77 -6.60 -12.50 -2.35
CA LEU A 77 -5.71 -11.59 -3.06
C LEU A 77 -5.80 -10.20 -2.43
N HIS A 78 -4.72 -9.80 -1.75
CA HIS A 78 -4.52 -8.46 -1.24
C HIS A 78 -3.69 -7.65 -2.25
N ALA A 79 -4.34 -6.98 -3.19
CA ALA A 79 -3.69 -6.56 -4.43
C ALA A 79 -4.00 -5.11 -4.81
N PHE A 80 -3.00 -4.47 -5.43
CA PHE A 80 -3.06 -3.16 -6.08
C PHE A 80 -3.34 -2.00 -5.13
N SER A 81 -2.33 -1.17 -4.91
CA SER A 81 -2.41 0.05 -4.13
C SER A 81 -3.31 1.11 -4.79
N PRO A 82 -3.75 2.15 -4.05
CA PRO A 82 -4.43 3.30 -4.63
C PRO A 82 -3.66 3.96 -5.78
N GLN A 83 -2.33 3.93 -5.74
CA GLN A 83 -1.50 4.43 -6.84
C GLN A 83 -1.64 3.57 -8.11
N GLU A 84 -1.71 2.25 -7.98
CA GLU A 84 -1.92 1.33 -9.11
C GLU A 84 -3.33 1.48 -9.69
N VAL A 85 -4.36 1.63 -8.83
CA VAL A 85 -5.73 1.92 -9.27
C VAL A 85 -5.79 3.23 -10.05
N GLN A 86 -5.19 4.31 -9.53
CA GLN A 86 -5.13 5.60 -10.24
C GLN A 86 -4.42 5.47 -11.57
N PHE A 87 -3.32 4.74 -11.62
CA PHE A 87 -2.54 4.52 -12.83
C PHE A 87 -3.38 3.80 -13.90
N ILE A 88 -4.03 2.70 -13.55
CA ILE A 88 -4.90 1.92 -14.46
C ILE A 88 -6.03 2.80 -14.97
N ALA A 89 -6.75 3.47 -14.04
CA ALA A 89 -7.87 4.33 -14.35
C ALA A 89 -7.49 5.44 -15.35
N ARG A 90 -6.36 6.11 -15.13
CA ARG A 90 -5.88 7.13 -16.06
C ARG A 90 -5.49 6.56 -17.43
N ILE A 91 -4.72 5.47 -17.47
CA ILE A 91 -4.21 4.92 -18.74
C ILE A 91 -5.35 4.47 -19.65
N ASP A 92 -6.40 3.89 -19.07
CA ASP A 92 -7.54 3.38 -19.83
C ASP A 92 -8.74 4.35 -19.91
N ASN A 93 -8.62 5.55 -19.29
CA ASN A 93 -9.66 6.57 -19.16
C ASN A 93 -10.94 6.04 -18.52
N LEU A 94 -10.80 5.40 -17.36
CA LEU A 94 -11.85 4.84 -16.53
C LEU A 94 -11.99 5.64 -15.22
N SER A 95 -13.14 5.52 -14.57
CA SER A 95 -13.29 5.94 -13.18
C SER A 95 -12.59 4.96 -12.22
N TYR A 96 -12.29 5.44 -11.00
CA TYR A 96 -11.81 4.55 -9.93
C TYR A 96 -12.83 3.48 -9.58
N ALA A 97 -14.13 3.82 -9.61
CA ALA A 97 -15.20 2.87 -9.34
C ALA A 97 -15.23 1.71 -10.35
N GLU A 98 -15.14 2.00 -11.65
CA GLU A 98 -15.07 0.97 -12.71
C GLU A 98 -13.83 0.09 -12.54
N THR A 99 -12.68 0.71 -12.28
CA THR A 99 -11.41 -0.01 -12.10
C THR A 99 -11.46 -0.96 -10.90
N ILE A 100 -11.90 -0.46 -9.73
CA ILE A 100 -11.99 -1.25 -8.50
C ILE A 100 -13.05 -2.34 -8.63
N ALA A 101 -14.22 -2.03 -9.22
CA ALA A 101 -15.28 -3.03 -9.42
C ALA A 101 -14.79 -4.18 -10.30
N ALA A 102 -14.12 -3.88 -11.42
CA ALA A 102 -13.58 -4.92 -12.30
C ALA A 102 -12.53 -5.79 -11.59
N LEU A 103 -11.61 -5.18 -10.82
CA LEU A 103 -10.59 -5.91 -10.06
C LEU A 103 -11.22 -6.81 -8.98
N ARG A 104 -12.23 -6.29 -8.24
CA ARG A 104 -13.00 -7.06 -7.26
C ARG A 104 -13.68 -8.24 -7.91
N ASP A 105 -14.37 -8.02 -9.03
CA ASP A 105 -15.15 -9.04 -9.72
C ASP A 105 -14.26 -10.14 -10.34
N ALA A 106 -13.03 -9.79 -10.74
CA ALA A 106 -12.01 -10.78 -11.14
C ALA A 106 -11.48 -11.62 -9.96
N GLY A 107 -11.63 -11.15 -8.71
CA GLY A 107 -11.30 -11.90 -7.50
C GLY A 107 -10.30 -11.24 -6.56
N VAL A 108 -10.02 -9.94 -6.70
CA VAL A 108 -9.30 -9.17 -5.67
C VAL A 108 -10.17 -9.08 -4.41
N GLY A 109 -9.64 -9.54 -3.28
CA GLY A 109 -10.39 -9.62 -2.03
C GLY A 109 -10.19 -8.41 -1.09
N SER A 110 -9.04 -7.74 -1.17
CA SER A 110 -8.78 -6.49 -0.43
C SER A 110 -7.68 -5.66 -1.11
N MET A 111 -7.61 -4.37 -0.79
CA MET A 111 -6.61 -3.45 -1.36
C MET A 111 -5.61 -2.96 -0.30
N PRO A 112 -4.28 -2.99 -0.58
CA PRO A 112 -3.28 -2.43 0.32
C PRO A 112 -3.39 -0.93 0.44
N GLY A 113 -3.40 -0.40 1.67
CA GLY A 113 -3.37 1.04 1.94
C GLY A 113 -1.99 1.69 1.80
N THR A 114 -1.15 1.15 0.91
CA THR A 114 0.16 1.74 0.59
C THR A 114 0.00 3.01 -0.26
N ALA A 115 1.12 3.65 -0.61
CA ALA A 115 1.18 4.97 -1.24
C ALA A 115 0.66 6.13 -0.38
N ALA A 116 0.19 5.85 0.84
CA ALA A 116 -0.20 6.86 1.83
C ALA A 116 1.01 7.63 2.38
N GLU A 117 2.16 6.99 2.59
CA GLU A 117 3.36 7.58 3.21
C GLU A 117 3.00 8.46 4.42
N ILE A 118 3.00 9.78 4.26
CA ILE A 118 2.25 10.74 5.07
C ILE A 118 1.17 11.39 4.20
N LEU A 119 -0.06 11.46 4.72
CA LEU A 119 -1.21 12.14 4.11
C LEU A 119 -1.12 13.66 4.39
N ASP A 120 -0.01 14.27 3.97
CA ASP A 120 0.24 15.71 4.00
C ASP A 120 1.03 16.07 2.73
N ASP A 121 0.39 16.82 1.82
CA ASP A 121 0.97 17.10 0.52
C ASP A 121 2.26 17.95 0.58
N ARG A 122 2.52 18.66 1.69
CA ARG A 122 3.78 19.39 1.90
C ARG A 122 4.93 18.41 2.10
N VAL A 123 4.72 17.34 2.86
CA VAL A 123 5.69 16.24 3.02
C VAL A 123 5.84 15.48 1.70
N ARG A 124 4.71 15.11 1.08
CA ARG A 124 4.69 14.33 -0.17
C ARG A 124 5.44 15.02 -1.29
N ARG A 125 5.31 16.34 -1.46
CA ARG A 125 6.07 17.12 -2.44
C ARG A 125 7.59 16.99 -2.29
N VAL A 126 8.08 16.68 -1.10
CA VAL A 126 9.52 16.50 -0.85
C VAL A 126 9.95 15.04 -1.09
N ILE A 127 9.16 14.06 -0.64
CA ILE A 127 9.58 12.64 -0.65
C ILE A 127 9.05 11.84 -1.85
N CYS A 128 7.89 12.19 -2.39
CA CYS A 128 7.27 11.51 -3.52
C CYS A 128 6.37 12.46 -4.33
N PRO A 129 6.93 13.50 -4.96
CA PRO A 129 6.14 14.47 -5.71
C PRO A 129 5.36 13.85 -6.89
N GLU A 130 5.75 12.66 -7.33
CA GLU A 130 5.10 11.97 -8.43
C GLU A 130 4.05 10.92 -8.00
N LYS A 131 3.84 10.70 -6.71
CA LYS A 131 2.72 9.87 -6.25
C LYS A 131 1.43 10.70 -6.26
N ILE A 132 0.30 10.00 -6.23
CA ILE A 132 -1.03 10.60 -6.01
C ILE A 132 -1.02 11.54 -4.80
N ASP A 133 -1.88 12.56 -4.78
CA ASP A 133 -2.02 13.43 -3.62
C ASP A 133 -2.89 12.78 -2.53
N THR A 134 -3.00 13.47 -1.39
CA THR A 134 -3.80 13.01 -0.24
C THR A 134 -5.27 12.84 -0.62
N ALA A 135 -5.84 13.79 -1.36
CA ALA A 135 -7.24 13.76 -1.75
C ALA A 135 -7.57 12.55 -2.65
N THR A 136 -6.71 12.27 -3.63
CA THR A 136 -6.85 11.12 -4.54
C THR A 136 -6.74 9.80 -3.78
N TRP A 137 -5.82 9.70 -2.81
CA TRP A 137 -5.70 8.50 -1.98
C TRP A 137 -7.00 8.26 -1.18
N LEU A 138 -7.54 9.30 -0.54
CA LEU A 138 -8.78 9.22 0.23
C LEU A 138 -9.98 8.87 -0.65
N GLU A 139 -10.07 9.44 -1.85
CA GLU A 139 -11.13 9.15 -2.83
C GLU A 139 -11.13 7.68 -3.23
N ILE A 140 -9.97 7.11 -3.57
CA ILE A 140 -9.84 5.72 -4.01
C ILE A 140 -10.16 4.74 -2.88
N VAL A 141 -9.67 5.00 -1.66
CA VAL A 141 -9.96 4.15 -0.50
C VAL A 141 -11.44 4.22 -0.12
N SER A 142 -12.03 5.41 -0.12
CA SER A 142 -13.48 5.57 0.10
C SER A 142 -14.31 4.86 -0.97
N THR A 143 -13.90 4.96 -2.24
CA THR A 143 -14.55 4.26 -3.36
C THR A 143 -14.48 2.74 -3.20
N ALA A 144 -13.35 2.21 -2.77
CA ALA A 144 -13.21 0.79 -2.47
C ALA A 144 -14.16 0.34 -1.36
N HIS A 145 -14.28 1.13 -0.28
CA HIS A 145 -15.20 0.85 0.82
C HIS A 145 -16.66 0.83 0.37
N GLN A 146 -17.06 1.80 -0.48
CA GLN A 146 -18.39 1.85 -1.09
C GLN A 146 -18.69 0.59 -1.93
N LEU A 147 -17.69 0.08 -2.64
CA LEU A 147 -17.78 -1.12 -3.48
C LEU A 147 -17.61 -2.44 -2.72
N GLY A 148 -17.47 -2.40 -1.40
CA GLY A 148 -17.33 -3.60 -0.57
C GLY A 148 -15.94 -4.21 -0.55
N VAL A 149 -14.92 -3.47 -0.99
CA VAL A 149 -13.52 -3.90 -0.97
C VAL A 149 -12.86 -3.35 0.30
N PRO A 150 -12.51 -4.20 1.29
CA PRO A 150 -11.79 -3.76 2.47
C PRO A 150 -10.37 -3.34 2.13
N THR A 151 -9.81 -2.43 2.92
CA THR A 151 -8.44 -1.93 2.72
C THR A 151 -7.60 -2.03 3.97
N THR A 152 -6.29 -1.96 3.82
CA THR A 152 -5.37 -1.70 4.93
C THR A 152 -5.01 -0.21 4.95
N SER A 153 -4.17 0.24 5.88
CA SER A 153 -3.66 1.62 5.94
C SER A 153 -2.22 1.64 6.44
N THR A 154 -1.38 2.51 5.89
CA THR A 154 0.04 2.56 6.25
C THR A 154 0.46 3.98 6.58
N MET A 155 1.40 4.14 7.49
CA MET A 155 2.10 5.41 7.72
C MET A 155 3.61 5.20 7.67
N LEU A 156 4.28 5.80 6.68
CA LEU A 156 5.75 5.90 6.69
C LEU A 156 6.15 6.98 7.70
N SER A 157 7.00 6.63 8.66
CA SER A 157 7.35 7.51 9.78
C SER A 157 8.82 7.50 10.11
N GLY A 158 9.28 8.48 10.87
CA GLY A 158 10.68 8.65 11.21
C GLY A 158 11.51 9.11 10.03
N HIS A 159 10.96 9.94 9.14
CA HIS A 159 11.72 10.66 8.11
C HIS A 159 11.73 12.17 8.39
N ILE A 160 11.23 12.99 7.46
CA ILE A 160 11.24 14.45 7.53
C ILE A 160 9.96 15.06 8.13
N GLU A 161 8.99 14.22 8.47
CA GLU A 161 7.68 14.66 8.95
C GLU A 161 7.74 15.11 10.41
N THR A 162 6.83 16.01 10.76
CA THR A 162 6.65 16.46 12.14
C THR A 162 5.59 15.62 12.87
N HIS A 163 5.59 15.65 14.20
CA HIS A 163 4.52 15.01 15.00
C HIS A 163 3.13 15.53 14.63
N GLN A 164 3.01 16.81 14.30
CA GLN A 164 1.73 17.39 13.85
C GLN A 164 1.23 16.71 12.57
N GLN A 165 2.13 16.41 11.64
CA GLN A 165 1.80 15.76 10.36
C GLN A 165 1.48 14.26 10.55
N GLN A 166 2.12 13.59 11.51
CA GLN A 166 1.72 12.25 11.92
C GLN A 166 0.29 12.24 12.48
N MET A 167 -0.05 13.21 13.35
CA MET A 167 -1.41 13.32 13.88
C MET A 167 -2.44 13.69 12.82
N GLN A 168 -2.08 14.53 11.85
CA GLN A 168 -2.94 14.83 10.69
C GLN A 168 -3.21 13.58 9.87
N HIS A 169 -2.18 12.77 9.57
CA HIS A 169 -2.37 11.48 8.90
C HIS A 169 -3.35 10.58 9.66
N LEU A 170 -3.18 10.43 10.98
CA LEU A 170 -4.08 9.61 11.79
C LEU A 170 -5.52 10.16 11.80
N GLU A 171 -5.69 11.48 11.75
CA GLU A 171 -7.01 12.11 11.67
C GLU A 171 -7.70 11.85 10.33
N GLU A 172 -6.96 11.88 9.22
CA GLU A 172 -7.50 11.53 7.90
C GLU A 172 -8.02 10.08 7.89
N LEU A 173 -7.24 9.13 8.42
CA LEU A 173 -7.68 7.73 8.52
C LEU A 173 -8.93 7.57 9.39
N ARG A 174 -8.95 8.24 10.55
CA ARG A 174 -10.09 8.21 11.47
C ARG A 174 -11.33 8.84 10.87
N SER A 175 -11.18 9.94 10.14
CA SER A 175 -12.28 10.64 9.47
C SER A 175 -12.86 9.80 8.35
N LEU A 176 -12.01 9.18 7.52
CA LEU A 176 -12.43 8.25 6.47
C LEU A 176 -13.25 7.09 7.04
N GLN A 177 -12.78 6.48 8.14
CA GLN A 177 -13.52 5.42 8.84
C GLN A 177 -14.88 5.87 9.37
N LYS A 178 -14.95 7.04 10.02
CA LYS A 178 -16.21 7.59 10.51
C LYS A 178 -17.21 7.83 9.38
N ILE A 179 -16.74 8.38 8.26
CA ILE A 179 -17.58 8.56 7.07
C ILE A 179 -18.11 7.20 6.58
N ALA A 180 -17.25 6.18 6.49
CA ALA A 180 -17.67 4.84 6.09
C ALA A 180 -18.72 4.24 7.04
N GLU A 181 -18.57 4.43 8.36
CA GLU A 181 -19.54 3.99 9.36
C GLU A 181 -20.87 4.75 9.26
N GLU A 182 -20.84 6.08 9.22
CA GLU A 182 -22.01 6.95 9.12
C GLU A 182 -22.81 6.70 7.83
N ARG A 183 -22.10 6.48 6.72
CA ARG A 183 -22.69 6.16 5.41
C ARG A 183 -23.03 4.69 5.23
N GLN A 184 -22.73 3.86 6.23
CA GLN A 184 -22.96 2.41 6.22
C GLN A 184 -22.32 1.72 5.00
N TYR A 185 -21.09 2.10 4.67
CA TYR A 185 -20.34 1.44 3.60
C TYR A 185 -20.10 -0.05 3.95
N PRO A 186 -20.15 -0.94 2.95
CA PRO A 186 -20.04 -2.39 3.16
C PRO A 186 -18.63 -2.83 3.59
N ALA A 187 -17.61 -2.02 3.36
CA ALA A 187 -16.24 -2.29 3.76
C ALA A 187 -15.58 -1.10 4.44
N ARG A 188 -14.40 -1.33 5.02
CA ARG A 188 -13.66 -0.38 5.85
C ARG A 188 -12.17 -0.73 5.91
N ILE A 189 -11.38 0.10 6.58
CA ILE A 189 -9.99 -0.21 6.92
C ILE A 189 -9.97 -1.34 7.95
N THR A 190 -9.20 -2.39 7.66
CA THR A 190 -9.07 -3.56 8.53
C THR A 190 -7.89 -3.44 9.49
N GLU A 191 -6.82 -2.76 9.09
CA GLU A 191 -5.60 -2.61 9.88
C GLU A 191 -4.83 -1.32 9.59
N PHE A 192 -4.06 -0.90 10.60
CA PHE A 192 -3.06 0.15 10.52
C PHE A 192 -1.65 -0.41 10.67
N ILE A 193 -0.76 -0.06 9.75
CA ILE A 193 0.64 -0.50 9.76
C ILE A 193 1.56 0.70 9.86
N LEU A 194 2.33 0.77 10.95
CA LEU A 194 3.42 1.74 11.05
C LEU A 194 4.65 1.20 10.32
N LEU A 195 5.18 2.02 9.41
CA LEU A 195 6.35 1.71 8.61
C LEU A 195 7.49 2.67 8.99
N PRO A 196 8.41 2.28 9.89
CA PRO A 196 9.57 3.11 10.17
C PRO A 196 10.48 3.26 8.94
N PHE A 197 11.01 4.46 8.74
CA PHE A 197 11.95 4.77 7.67
C PHE A 197 13.30 4.10 7.93
N VAL A 198 13.79 3.36 6.94
CA VAL A 198 15.10 2.70 6.97
C VAL A 198 15.99 3.45 5.99
N GLY A 199 16.93 4.23 6.51
CA GLY A 199 17.78 5.12 5.70
C GLY A 199 18.85 4.40 4.90
N GLN A 200 19.32 3.23 5.33
CA GLN A 200 20.35 2.45 4.65
C GLN A 200 19.97 2.11 3.20
N GLU A 201 18.72 1.76 2.98
CA GLU A 201 18.15 1.40 1.66
C GLU A 201 17.50 2.60 0.95
N ALA A 202 17.51 3.78 1.58
CA ALA A 202 16.89 4.97 1.02
C ALA A 202 17.85 5.69 0.04
N PRO A 203 17.33 6.30 -1.03
CA PRO A 203 18.11 7.11 -1.94
C PRO A 203 18.80 8.28 -1.23
N LYS A 204 20.00 8.58 -1.72
CA LYS A 204 20.93 9.54 -1.12
C LYS A 204 20.28 10.89 -0.73
N PRO A 205 19.43 11.53 -1.54
CA PRO A 205 18.84 12.81 -1.16
C PRO A 205 17.98 12.76 0.10
N LEU A 206 17.16 11.71 0.26
CA LEU A 206 16.33 11.56 1.45
C LEU A 206 17.17 11.08 2.65
N ARG A 207 18.07 10.12 2.43
CA ARG A 207 19.00 9.64 3.47
C ARG A 207 19.80 10.79 4.08
N SER A 208 20.34 11.71 3.26
CA SER A 208 21.07 12.89 3.74
C SER A 208 20.21 13.87 4.53
N ARG A 209 18.90 13.98 4.22
CA ARG A 209 17.97 14.85 4.96
C ARG A 209 17.61 14.29 6.32
N VAL A 210 17.41 12.97 6.41
CA VAL A 210 17.04 12.31 7.66
C VAL A 210 18.27 12.11 8.57
N GLY A 211 19.44 11.85 7.98
CA GLY A 211 20.72 11.77 8.71
C GLY A 211 20.90 10.50 9.56
N ARG A 212 20.09 9.46 9.34
CA ARG A 212 20.18 8.16 10.02
C ARG A 212 19.92 7.01 9.06
N ASP A 213 20.58 5.89 9.31
CA ASP A 213 20.49 4.69 8.48
C ASP A 213 19.43 3.69 8.99
N GLN A 214 19.10 3.74 10.27
CA GLN A 214 18.15 2.83 10.91
C GLN A 214 17.08 3.61 11.69
N PRO A 215 15.88 3.05 11.86
CA PRO A 215 14.83 3.63 12.70
C PRO A 215 15.29 3.76 14.16
N ILE A 216 14.77 4.79 14.84
CA ILE A 216 14.88 4.89 16.30
C ILE A 216 13.74 4.06 16.89
N LEU A 217 14.08 2.92 17.52
CA LEU A 217 13.09 1.97 18.04
C LEU A 217 12.15 2.62 19.06
N ALA A 218 12.67 3.44 19.97
CA ALA A 218 11.88 4.11 21.00
C ALA A 218 10.80 5.03 20.37
N ASP A 219 11.16 5.79 19.33
CA ASP A 219 10.23 6.68 18.63
C ASP A 219 9.16 5.89 17.88
N ALA A 220 9.54 4.77 17.25
CA ALA A 220 8.60 3.90 16.55
C ALA A 220 7.59 3.27 17.53
N LEU A 221 8.05 2.77 18.69
CA LEU A 221 7.18 2.20 19.72
C LEU A 221 6.25 3.27 20.32
N LEU A 222 6.77 4.47 20.58
CA LEU A 222 5.96 5.61 21.05
C LEU A 222 4.86 5.94 20.05
N LEU A 223 5.19 6.05 18.76
CA LEU A 223 4.21 6.37 17.72
C LEU A 223 3.20 5.23 17.52
N THR A 224 3.61 3.96 17.64
CA THR A 224 2.69 2.82 17.67
C THR A 224 1.68 2.95 18.81
N ALA A 225 2.13 3.29 20.03
CA ALA A 225 1.25 3.50 21.17
C ALA A 225 0.31 4.70 20.98
N VAL A 226 0.81 5.82 20.44
CA VAL A 226 -0.02 7.00 20.10
C VAL A 226 -1.09 6.63 19.07
N ALA A 227 -0.71 5.96 17.98
CA ALA A 227 -1.67 5.52 16.97
C ALA A 227 -2.74 4.58 17.55
N ARG A 228 -2.34 3.65 18.43
CA ARG A 228 -3.25 2.72 19.12
C ARG A 228 -4.28 3.45 19.98
N ILE A 229 -3.85 4.45 20.73
CA ILE A 229 -4.73 5.27 21.57
C ILE A 229 -5.66 6.13 20.71
N PHE A 230 -5.12 6.76 19.67
CA PHE A 230 -5.85 7.71 18.84
C PHE A 230 -6.89 7.05 17.93
N LEU A 231 -6.51 5.95 17.24
CA LEU A 231 -7.40 5.19 16.36
C LEU A 231 -8.36 4.31 17.17
N GLY A 232 -7.93 3.80 18.33
CA GLY A 232 -8.80 3.11 19.28
C GLY A 232 -9.61 1.98 18.64
N ARG A 233 -10.95 2.08 18.71
CA ARG A 233 -11.86 1.08 18.10
C ARG A 233 -12.16 1.33 16.62
N CYS A 234 -11.79 2.50 16.11
CA CYS A 234 -12.00 2.90 14.72
C CYS A 234 -11.18 2.02 13.77
N ILE A 235 -9.93 1.71 14.14
CA ILE A 235 -9.09 0.73 13.46
C ILE A 235 -8.48 -0.18 14.54
N PRO A 236 -9.08 -1.36 14.80
CA PRO A 236 -8.70 -2.17 15.96
C PRO A 236 -7.42 -2.99 15.74
N ASN A 237 -7.04 -3.28 14.50
CA ASN A 237 -5.84 -4.09 14.24
C ASN A 237 -4.66 -3.19 13.91
N HIS A 238 -3.54 -3.43 14.60
CA HIS A 238 -2.28 -2.72 14.36
C HIS A 238 -1.20 -3.74 14.08
N GLN A 239 -0.55 -3.62 12.92
CA GLN A 239 0.52 -4.53 12.53
C GLN A 239 1.89 -3.86 12.75
N PRO A 240 2.77 -4.42 13.60
CA PRO A 240 4.16 -3.98 13.65
C PRO A 240 4.92 -4.51 12.43
N SER A 241 5.60 -3.62 11.71
CA SER A 241 6.43 -4.02 10.57
C SER A 241 7.72 -4.71 11.04
N TRP A 242 7.69 -6.03 11.23
CA TRP A 242 8.85 -6.80 11.70
C TRP A 242 10.05 -6.71 10.76
N VAL A 243 9.82 -6.48 9.46
CA VAL A 243 10.89 -6.34 8.46
C VAL A 243 11.67 -5.03 8.63
N LYS A 244 11.08 -4.05 9.32
CA LYS A 244 11.69 -2.75 9.62
C LYS A 244 12.18 -2.66 11.08
N LEU A 245 11.45 -3.28 12.01
CA LEU A 245 11.75 -3.25 13.45
C LEU A 245 12.64 -4.41 13.91
N GLY A 246 12.81 -5.44 13.08
CA GLY A 246 13.30 -6.74 13.51
C GLY A 246 12.29 -7.49 14.40
N LEU A 247 12.56 -8.78 14.64
CA LEU A 247 11.68 -9.62 15.47
C LEU A 247 11.55 -9.14 16.91
N ASN A 248 12.64 -8.64 17.50
CA ASN A 248 12.61 -8.13 18.88
C ASN A 248 11.79 -6.85 18.99
N GLY A 249 11.97 -5.90 18.07
CA GLY A 249 11.16 -4.67 18.05
C GLY A 249 9.69 -4.94 17.80
N ALA A 250 9.37 -5.89 16.92
CA ALA A 250 7.98 -6.31 16.69
C ALA A 250 7.34 -6.96 17.92
N LYS A 251 8.07 -7.80 18.66
CA LYS A 251 7.58 -8.38 19.92
C LYS A 251 7.32 -7.32 20.98
N GLU A 252 8.18 -6.30 21.08
CA GLU A 252 7.97 -5.20 22.01
C GLU A 252 6.72 -4.39 21.66
N ALA A 253 6.49 -4.13 20.37
CA ALA A 253 5.32 -3.40 19.87
C ALA A 253 3.98 -4.12 20.12
N LEU A 254 3.99 -5.42 20.43
CA LEU A 254 2.80 -6.23 20.71
C LEU A 254 2.41 -6.25 22.20
N LYS A 255 3.25 -5.70 23.09
CA LYS A 255 2.93 -5.56 24.53
C LYS A 255 2.00 -4.38 24.77
#